data_AF-A0A3C0IUE6-F1
#
_entry.id   AF-A0A3C0IUE6-F1
#
_cell.length_a   1.000
_cell.length_b   1.000
_cell.length_c   1.000
_cell.angle_alpha   90.00
_cell.angle_beta   90.00
_cell.angle_gamma   90.00
#
_symmetry.space_group_name_H-M   'P 1'
#
loop_
_entity.id
_entity.type
_entity.pdbx_description
1 polymer ?
#
loop_
_entity_poly.entity_id
_entity_poly.type
_entity_poly.pdbx_seq_one_letter_code
_entity_poly.pdbx_strand_id
1 'polypeptide(L)'
;MKLLLLTLTIFIAFLSKAQNPNCPPGSNRAAPELDKFVGIWRWVSGTDTLILYLQKQYVEAKPGCNLPSIIGWHRYVQNGRLIESTEQYFGLPYLNDSHAMLISVVQSGINPNATEVVGSSKDITKNKSFTLSLKMLNTNYNQMRWKISNKQGMQKPNFDYGSTLPWDVVLQKL
;
A
#
# COMPACT_ATOMS: atom_id res chain seq x y z
N MET A 1 -41.52 -50.44 -1.53
CA MET A 1 -41.23 -49.98 -0.15
C MET A 1 -39.89 -49.26 -0.20
N LYS A 2 -39.90 -47.94 -0.42
CA LYS A 2 -39.61 -46.91 0.60
C LYS A 2 -38.19 -47.05 1.18
N LEU A 3 -37.26 -46.23 0.67
CA LEU A 3 -36.66 -45.06 1.38
C LEU A 3 -35.47 -45.53 2.26
N LEU A 4 -34.25 -45.01 2.19
CA LEU A 4 -33.82 -43.61 2.15
C LEU A 4 -32.35 -43.54 1.66
N LEU A 5 -32.08 -42.70 0.65
CA LEU A 5 -30.74 -42.16 0.41
C LEU A 5 -30.40 -41.24 1.60
N LEU A 6 -29.38 -41.56 2.38
CA LEU A 6 -28.85 -40.64 3.39
C LEU A 6 -27.71 -39.84 2.76
N THR A 7 -28.04 -38.69 2.18
CA THR A 7 -27.08 -37.70 1.69
C THR A 7 -26.40 -37.03 2.87
N LEU A 8 -25.19 -37.46 3.21
CA LEU A 8 -24.33 -36.83 4.21
C LEU A 8 -23.93 -35.45 3.70
N THR A 9 -24.69 -34.41 4.07
CA THR A 9 -24.37 -33.02 3.74
C THR A 9 -23.28 -32.57 4.70
N ILE A 10 -22.03 -32.59 4.22
CA ILE A 10 -20.87 -32.06 4.92
C ILE A 10 -21.04 -30.53 5.01
N PHE A 11 -21.53 -30.04 6.15
CA PHE A 11 -21.59 -28.62 6.47
C PHE A 11 -20.20 -28.18 6.93
N ILE A 12 -19.27 -27.96 5.98
CA ILE A 12 -18.03 -27.23 6.28
C ILE A 12 -18.43 -25.77 6.48
N ALA A 13 -18.74 -25.43 7.73
CA ALA A 13 -18.71 -24.06 8.18
C ALA A 13 -17.26 -23.59 8.10
N PHE A 14 -16.89 -23.00 6.96
CA PHE A 14 -15.74 -22.10 6.89
C PHE A 14 -16.05 -20.91 7.80
N LEU A 15 -15.70 -21.05 9.08
CA LEU A 15 -15.50 -19.93 9.97
C LEU A 15 -14.27 -19.18 9.44
N SER A 16 -14.51 -18.30 8.48
CA SER A 16 -13.59 -17.22 8.13
C SER A 16 -13.40 -16.37 9.38
N LYS A 17 -12.49 -16.77 10.27
CA LYS A 17 -11.93 -15.84 11.25
C LYS A 17 -11.17 -14.81 10.44
N ALA A 18 -11.82 -13.70 10.13
CA ALA A 18 -11.12 -12.47 9.83
C ALA A 18 -10.16 -12.25 11.00
N GLN A 19 -8.87 -12.45 10.76
CA GLN A 19 -7.87 -12.48 11.82
C GLN A 19 -7.75 -11.06 12.35
N ASN A 20 -8.37 -10.80 13.51
CA ASN A 20 -8.20 -9.54 14.20
C ASN A 20 -6.71 -9.47 14.61
N PRO A 21 -5.95 -8.45 14.18
CA PRO A 21 -4.54 -8.37 14.50
C PRO A 21 -4.36 -8.43 16.02
N ASN A 22 -3.67 -9.47 16.51
CA ASN A 22 -3.31 -9.53 17.91
C ASN A 22 -2.28 -8.44 18.16
N CYS A 23 -2.69 -7.39 18.87
CA CYS A 23 -1.92 -6.16 19.06
C CYS A 23 -2.14 -5.71 20.52
N PRO A 24 -1.39 -6.29 21.47
CA PRO A 24 -1.40 -5.84 22.85
C PRO A 24 -1.04 -4.35 22.92
N PRO A 25 -1.72 -3.54 23.76
CA PRO A 25 -1.35 -2.14 23.96
C PRO A 25 0.12 -1.99 24.32
N GLY A 26 0.83 -1.08 23.63
CA GLY A 26 2.27 -0.87 23.83
C GLY A 26 3.20 -1.89 23.14
N SER A 27 2.66 -2.84 22.35
CA SER A 27 3.51 -3.75 21.57
C SER A 27 4.11 -3.07 20.35
N ASN A 28 5.43 -2.88 20.37
CA ASN A 28 6.19 -2.54 19.16
C ASN A 28 6.52 -3.84 18.43
N ARG A 29 5.61 -4.31 17.57
CA ARG A 29 5.94 -5.46 16.72
C ARG A 29 7.04 -5.03 15.75
N ALA A 30 8.17 -5.75 15.76
CA ALA A 30 9.19 -5.59 14.74
C ALA A 30 8.64 -6.15 13.41
N ALA A 31 8.82 -5.39 12.33
CA ALA A 31 8.51 -5.81 10.96
C ALA A 31 9.74 -5.61 10.06
N PRO A 32 10.82 -6.40 10.25
CA PRO A 32 12.04 -6.30 9.45
C PRO A 32 11.80 -6.62 7.96
N GLU A 33 10.76 -7.40 7.65
CA GLU A 33 10.36 -7.72 6.28
C GLU A 33 9.98 -6.50 5.44
N LEU A 34 9.67 -5.37 6.10
CA LEU A 34 9.37 -4.10 5.46
C LEU A 34 10.62 -3.30 5.07
N ASP A 35 11.79 -3.62 5.63
CA ASP A 35 13.01 -2.81 5.46
C ASP A 35 13.50 -2.76 4.00
N LYS A 36 13.19 -3.80 3.22
CA LYS A 36 13.47 -3.81 1.78
C LYS A 36 12.80 -2.67 1.01
N PHE A 37 11.63 -2.19 1.46
CA PHE A 37 10.91 -1.09 0.82
C PHE A 37 11.45 0.29 1.21
N VAL A 38 12.13 0.41 2.36
CA VAL A 38 12.63 1.69 2.87
C VAL A 38 13.74 2.24 1.95
N GLY A 39 13.67 3.53 1.67
CA GLY A 39 14.66 4.25 0.87
C GLY A 39 14.04 5.22 -0.13
N ILE A 40 14.89 5.74 -1.02
CA ILE A 40 14.48 6.62 -2.11
C ILE A 40 14.45 5.79 -3.40
N TRP A 41 13.36 5.91 -4.14
CA TRP A 41 13.11 5.15 -5.36
C TRP A 41 12.82 6.08 -6.51
N ARG A 42 13.37 5.80 -7.68
CA ARG A 42 13.27 6.66 -8.85
C ARG A 42 12.84 5.89 -10.09
N TRP A 43 11.86 6.42 -10.79
CA TRP A 43 11.52 6.03 -12.15
C TRP A 43 11.81 7.20 -13.08
N VAL A 44 12.29 6.89 -14.29
CA VAL A 44 12.59 7.87 -15.33
C VAL A 44 12.05 7.33 -16.65
N SER A 45 11.40 8.20 -17.43
CA SER A 45 11.00 7.94 -18.81
C SER A 45 11.17 9.21 -19.64
N GLY A 46 12.28 9.29 -20.38
CA GLY A 46 12.66 10.53 -21.06
C GLY A 46 12.90 11.66 -20.05
N THR A 47 12.07 12.71 -20.09
CA THR A 47 12.13 13.83 -19.14
C THR A 47 11.20 13.68 -17.93
N ASP A 48 10.37 12.64 -17.91
CA ASP A 48 9.46 12.37 -16.81
C ASP A 48 10.22 11.67 -15.69
N THR A 49 9.96 12.06 -14.45
CA THR A 49 10.56 11.45 -13.26
C THR A 49 9.54 11.32 -12.15
N LEU A 50 9.46 10.14 -11.55
CA LEU A 50 8.77 9.90 -10.28
C LEU A 50 9.83 9.53 -9.24
N ILE A 51 9.89 10.29 -8.15
CA ILE A 51 10.69 9.95 -6.97
C ILE A 51 9.73 9.58 -5.85
N LEU A 52 9.98 8.46 -5.19
CA LEU A 52 9.30 8.07 -3.96
C LEU A 52 10.28 8.09 -2.80
N TYR A 53 9.81 8.59 -1.67
CA TYR A 53 10.50 8.55 -0.40
C TYR A 53 9.73 7.61 0.51
N LEU A 54 10.30 6.46 0.88
CA LEU A 54 9.62 5.45 1.67
C LEU A 54 10.30 5.27 3.03
N GLN A 55 9.51 5.35 4.10
CA GLN A 55 9.96 5.14 5.47
C GLN A 55 9.05 4.20 6.23
N LYS A 56 9.62 3.49 7.21
CA LYS A 56 8.86 2.70 8.17
C LYS A 56 8.45 3.61 9.33
N GLN A 57 7.16 3.68 9.62
CA GLN A 57 6.61 4.38 10.79
C GLN A 57 5.62 3.48 11.53
N TYR A 58 5.30 3.85 12.77
CA TYR A 58 4.25 3.21 13.55
C TYR A 58 2.95 4.01 13.38
N VAL A 59 1.90 3.35 12.87
CA VAL A 59 0.59 3.96 12.63
C VAL A 59 -0.43 3.34 13.57
N GLU A 60 -1.22 4.18 14.23
CA GLU A 60 -2.30 3.73 15.09
C GLU A 60 -3.44 3.13 14.25
N ALA A 61 -3.59 1.81 14.32
CA ALA A 61 -4.66 1.09 13.60
C ALA A 61 -5.99 1.09 14.37
N LYS A 62 -5.91 1.20 15.70
CA LYS A 62 -7.02 1.41 16.65
C LYS A 62 -6.43 1.98 17.93
N PRO A 63 -7.23 2.62 18.81
CA PRO A 63 -6.73 3.20 20.06
C PRO A 63 -5.78 2.28 20.83
N GLY A 64 -4.54 2.73 21.01
CA GLY A 64 -3.49 2.00 21.72
C GLY A 64 -2.79 0.88 20.95
N CYS A 65 -3.10 0.69 19.65
CA CYS A 65 -2.47 -0.31 18.79
C CYS A 65 -1.74 0.36 17.62
N ASN A 66 -0.42 0.41 17.74
CA ASN A 66 0.48 0.93 16.73
C ASN A 66 1.07 -0.21 15.91
N LEU A 67 0.89 -0.16 14.59
CA LEU A 67 1.40 -1.18 13.67
C LEU A 67 2.49 -0.57 12.77
N PRO A 68 3.62 -1.27 12.58
CA PRO A 68 4.62 -0.83 11.63
C PRO A 68 4.01 -0.77 10.23
N SER A 69 4.34 0.28 9.51
CA SER A 69 3.70 0.65 8.25
C SER A 69 4.71 1.32 7.34
N ILE A 70 4.59 1.12 6.02
CA ILE A 70 5.36 1.89 5.05
C ILE A 70 4.59 3.16 4.71
N ILE A 71 5.21 4.30 4.99
CA ILE A 71 4.74 5.63 4.67
C ILE A 71 5.55 6.15 3.50
N GLY A 72 4.85 6.69 2.51
CA GLY A 72 5.45 7.19 1.28
C GLY A 72 5.17 8.67 1.04
N TRP A 73 6.12 9.36 0.43
CA TRP A 73 5.92 10.66 -0.20
C TRP A 73 6.43 10.60 -1.61
N HIS A 74 6.01 11.53 -2.45
CA HIS A 74 6.42 11.51 -3.84
C HIS A 74 6.71 12.90 -4.41
N ARG A 75 7.44 12.89 -5.52
CA ARG A 75 7.65 14.02 -6.41
C ARG A 75 7.49 13.53 -7.83
N TYR A 76 6.53 14.08 -8.56
CA TYR A 76 6.30 13.75 -9.94
C TYR A 76 6.55 14.96 -10.84
N VAL A 77 7.49 14.80 -11.76
CA VAL A 77 7.85 15.76 -12.80
C VAL A 77 7.47 15.14 -14.14
N GLN A 78 6.74 15.90 -14.96
CA GLN A 78 6.37 15.51 -16.32
C GLN A 78 6.78 16.61 -17.29
N ASN A 79 7.47 16.25 -18.37
CA ASN A 79 7.99 17.21 -19.35
C ASN A 79 8.77 18.38 -18.71
N GLY A 80 9.60 18.07 -17.71
CA GLY A 80 10.39 19.07 -16.96
C GLY A 80 9.60 19.97 -16.01
N ARG A 81 8.28 19.79 -15.87
CA ARG A 81 7.42 20.57 -14.97
C ARG A 81 7.03 19.75 -13.75
N LEU A 82 7.07 20.36 -12.57
CA LEU A 82 6.54 19.75 -11.37
C LEU A 82 5.01 19.64 -11.50
N ILE A 83 4.50 18.42 -11.49
CA ILE A 83 3.06 18.15 -11.59
C ILE A 83 2.46 17.97 -10.19
N GLU A 84 3.09 17.14 -9.37
CA GLU A 84 2.59 16.81 -8.03
C GLU A 84 3.75 16.56 -7.07
N SER A 85 3.63 17.02 -5.83
CA SER A 85 4.62 16.69 -4.80
C SER A 85 4.05 16.72 -3.38
N THR A 86 4.51 15.74 -2.62
CA THR A 86 4.32 15.63 -1.17
C THR A 86 5.67 15.55 -0.45
N GLU A 87 6.78 15.75 -1.17
CA GLU A 87 8.17 15.71 -0.71
C GLU A 87 8.43 16.65 0.48
N GLN A 88 7.77 17.81 0.51
CA GLN A 88 7.87 18.78 1.60
C GLN A 88 7.40 18.25 2.97
N TYR A 89 6.66 17.14 2.97
CA TYR A 89 6.18 16.48 4.19
C TYR A 89 6.99 15.24 4.58
N PHE A 90 8.08 14.97 3.86
CA PHE A 90 8.93 13.81 4.10
C PHE A 90 9.41 13.77 5.55
N GLY A 91 9.25 12.62 6.21
CA GLY A 91 9.66 12.40 7.59
C GLY A 91 8.64 12.82 8.65
N LEU A 92 7.57 13.53 8.28
CA LEU A 92 6.50 13.85 9.23
C LEU A 92 5.76 12.57 9.65
N PRO A 93 5.22 12.52 10.89
CA PRO A 93 4.36 11.43 11.31
C PRO A 93 3.15 11.29 10.38
N TYR A 94 2.77 10.05 10.07
CA TYR A 94 1.52 9.78 9.36
C TYR A 94 0.32 10.21 10.22
N LEU A 95 -0.53 11.07 9.64
CA LEU A 95 -1.81 11.49 10.20
C LEU A 95 -2.91 11.16 9.18
N ASN A 96 -4.15 10.97 9.62
CA ASN A 96 -5.27 10.60 8.71
C ASN A 96 -5.53 11.65 7.61
N ASP A 97 -5.15 12.91 7.83
CA ASP A 97 -5.22 13.99 6.84
C ASP A 97 -3.87 14.28 6.17
N SER A 98 -2.85 13.46 6.41
CA SER A 98 -1.52 13.68 5.85
C SER A 98 -1.53 13.56 4.34
N HIS A 99 -0.75 14.43 3.69
CA HIS A 99 -0.42 14.34 2.26
C HIS A 99 0.50 13.14 1.96
N ALA A 100 0.69 12.23 2.91
CA ALA A 100 1.50 11.04 2.74
C ALA A 100 0.67 9.91 2.14
N MET A 101 1.35 9.01 1.47
CA MET A 101 0.83 7.73 1.02
C MET A 101 0.96 6.70 2.12
N LEU A 102 -0.12 5.97 2.42
CA LEU A 102 -0.11 4.85 3.36
C LEU A 102 -0.08 3.53 2.58
N ILE A 103 1.06 2.84 2.60
CA ILE A 103 1.32 1.74 1.67
C ILE A 103 1.07 0.36 2.30
N SER A 104 1.18 0.23 3.62
CA SER A 104 0.88 -1.03 4.30
C SER A 104 0.70 -0.78 5.78
N VAL A 105 -0.26 -1.45 6.41
CA VAL A 105 -0.34 -1.61 7.86
C VAL A 105 -0.11 -3.09 8.12
N VAL A 106 0.92 -3.47 8.89
CA VAL A 106 1.13 -4.87 9.26
C VAL A 106 0.02 -5.33 10.20
N GLN A 107 -1.12 -5.70 9.64
CA GLN A 107 -2.08 -6.56 10.33
C GLN A 107 -1.43 -7.93 10.49
N SER A 108 -1.44 -8.46 11.71
CA SER A 108 -0.77 -9.71 12.08
C SER A 108 -0.96 -10.80 11.02
N GLY A 109 0.09 -11.14 10.27
CA GLY A 109 0.02 -12.12 9.20
C GLY A 109 0.82 -11.82 7.93
N ILE A 110 1.62 -10.74 7.88
CA ILE A 110 2.54 -10.55 6.73
C ILE A 110 3.52 -11.72 6.69
N ASN A 111 3.46 -12.47 5.58
CA ASN A 111 4.44 -13.47 5.23
C ASN A 111 5.83 -12.79 5.24
N PRO A 112 6.82 -13.26 6.00
CA PRO A 112 8.17 -12.67 5.99
C PRO A 112 8.80 -12.66 4.58
N ASN A 113 8.32 -13.54 3.70
CA ASN A 113 8.69 -13.61 2.29
C ASN A 113 7.81 -12.75 1.37
N ALA A 114 6.92 -11.89 1.92
CA ALA A 114 6.06 -11.03 1.12
C ALA A 114 6.92 -10.07 0.29
N THR A 115 7.01 -10.30 -1.00
CA THR A 115 7.70 -9.41 -1.95
C THR A 115 6.83 -8.24 -2.36
N GLU A 116 5.58 -8.21 -1.91
CA GLU A 116 4.57 -7.23 -2.29
C GLU A 116 3.85 -6.68 -1.05
N VAL A 117 3.64 -5.37 -1.05
CA VAL A 117 2.79 -4.68 -0.07
C VAL A 117 1.70 -3.91 -0.81
N VAL A 118 0.49 -3.91 -0.24
CA VAL A 118 -0.68 -3.25 -0.81
C VAL A 118 -1.24 -2.25 0.20
N GLY A 119 -1.59 -1.07 -0.29
CA GLY A 119 -2.17 0.00 0.50
C GLY A 119 -2.91 1.00 -0.36
N SER A 120 -2.81 2.27 0.02
CA SER A 120 -3.49 3.37 -0.65
C SER A 120 -2.54 4.51 -1.03
N SER A 121 -2.78 5.08 -2.19
CA SER A 121 -2.16 6.32 -2.63
C SER A 121 -3.22 7.42 -2.74
N LYS A 122 -2.83 8.67 -2.52
CA LYS A 122 -3.65 9.86 -2.81
C LYS A 122 -2.97 10.65 -3.92
N ASP A 123 -3.72 10.87 -4.99
CA ASP A 123 -3.45 11.87 -6.01
C ASP A 123 -4.01 13.20 -5.50
N ILE A 124 -3.10 14.08 -5.09
CA ILE A 124 -3.48 15.33 -4.46
C ILE A 124 -3.98 16.35 -5.49
N THR A 125 -3.53 16.26 -6.74
CA THR A 125 -3.96 17.14 -7.83
C THR A 125 -5.43 16.91 -8.16
N LYS A 126 -5.88 15.65 -8.20
CA LYS A 126 -7.26 15.27 -8.48
C LYS A 126 -8.10 15.03 -7.23
N ASN A 127 -7.51 15.15 -6.04
CA ASN A 127 -8.12 14.78 -4.76
C ASN A 127 -8.78 13.38 -4.80
N LYS A 128 -8.04 12.39 -5.29
CA LYS A 128 -8.52 11.03 -5.55
C LYS A 128 -7.64 9.99 -4.88
N SER A 129 -8.24 8.91 -4.40
CA SER A 129 -7.50 7.79 -3.81
C SER A 129 -7.44 6.58 -4.74
N PHE A 130 -6.30 5.91 -4.76
CA PHE A 130 -6.05 4.67 -5.48
C PHE A 130 -5.68 3.55 -4.51
N THR A 131 -5.92 2.32 -4.93
CA THR A 131 -5.21 1.17 -4.37
C THR A 131 -3.79 1.19 -4.93
N LEU A 132 -2.79 0.94 -4.08
CA LEU A 132 -1.38 0.91 -4.45
C LEU A 132 -0.81 -0.48 -4.15
N SER A 133 0.01 -0.99 -5.06
CA SER A 133 0.89 -2.14 -4.85
C SER A 133 2.34 -1.73 -5.08
N LEU A 134 3.22 -2.10 -4.14
CA LEU A 134 4.67 -2.08 -4.32
C LEU A 134 5.18 -3.51 -4.30
N LYS A 135 5.86 -3.92 -5.37
CA LYS A 135 6.39 -5.28 -5.51
C LYS A 135 7.88 -5.27 -5.82
N MET A 136 8.69 -5.86 -4.95
CA MET A 136 10.10 -6.13 -5.21
C MET A 136 10.23 -7.08 -6.40
N LEU A 137 11.07 -6.72 -7.36
CA LEU A 137 11.28 -7.49 -8.59
C LEU A 137 12.51 -8.40 -8.53
N ASN A 138 13.37 -8.19 -7.55
CA ASN A 138 14.62 -8.91 -7.40
C ASN A 138 15.02 -9.11 -5.93
N THR A 139 16.02 -9.98 -5.73
CA THR A 139 16.48 -10.41 -4.41
C THR A 139 17.49 -9.46 -3.77
N ASN A 140 18.15 -8.61 -4.56
CA ASN A 140 19.00 -7.53 -4.06
C ASN A 140 18.20 -6.26 -3.71
N TYR A 141 16.88 -6.27 -3.88
CA TYR A 141 15.96 -5.20 -3.52
C TYR A 141 16.34 -3.82 -4.09
N ASN A 142 16.86 -3.79 -5.31
CA ASN A 142 17.17 -2.53 -6.00
C ASN A 142 16.15 -2.18 -7.11
N GLN A 143 15.18 -3.07 -7.38
CA GLN A 143 14.08 -2.82 -8.31
C GLN A 143 12.73 -3.11 -7.68
N MET A 144 11.80 -2.18 -7.88
CA MET A 144 10.45 -2.25 -7.33
C MET A 144 9.44 -1.80 -8.37
N ARG A 145 8.40 -2.60 -8.59
CA ARG A 145 7.23 -2.20 -9.37
C ARG A 145 6.29 -1.40 -8.48
N TRP A 146 6.01 -0.17 -8.89
CA TRP A 146 4.90 0.62 -8.39
C TRP A 146 3.70 0.39 -9.29
N LYS A 147 2.54 0.14 -8.70
CA LYS A 147 1.30 0.02 -9.44
C LYS A 147 0.13 0.62 -8.67
N ILE A 148 -0.62 1.52 -9.30
CA ILE A 148 -1.88 2.02 -8.77
C ILE A 148 -3.07 1.45 -9.54
N SER A 149 -4.22 1.36 -8.89
CA SER A 149 -5.49 0.97 -9.50
C SER A 149 -6.65 1.73 -8.85
N ASN A 150 -7.74 1.94 -9.60
CA ASN A 150 -8.95 2.55 -9.02
C ASN A 150 -9.49 1.68 -7.88
N LYS A 151 -9.89 2.31 -6.76
CA LYS A 151 -10.61 1.61 -5.69
C LYS A 151 -11.96 1.10 -6.22
N GLN A 152 -12.33 -0.11 -5.82
CA GLN A 152 -13.64 -0.69 -6.15
C GLN A 152 -14.72 -0.09 -5.22
N GLY A 153 -15.92 0.18 -5.73
CA GLY A 153 -17.03 0.75 -4.96
C GLY A 153 -18.14 1.37 -5.81
N MET A 154 -19.13 1.99 -5.16
CA MET A 154 -20.22 2.69 -5.85
C MET A 154 -19.69 3.89 -6.64
N GLN A 155 -19.98 3.89 -7.93
CA GLN A 155 -19.52 4.92 -8.87
C GLN A 155 -20.48 6.12 -8.84
N LYS A 156 -19.93 7.33 -8.79
CA LYS A 156 -20.71 8.55 -9.03
C LYS A 156 -20.83 8.78 -10.55
N PRO A 157 -21.92 9.37 -11.06
CA PRO A 157 -21.97 9.88 -12.43
C PRO A 157 -20.76 10.80 -12.70
N ASN A 158 -20.17 10.70 -13.90
CA ASN A 158 -18.98 11.46 -14.31
C ASN A 158 -17.70 11.20 -13.50
N PHE A 159 -17.52 9.97 -13.02
CA PHE A 159 -16.29 9.59 -12.32
C PHE A 159 -15.06 9.65 -13.25
N ASP A 160 -14.07 10.49 -12.93
CA ASP A 160 -12.78 10.52 -13.62
C ASP A 160 -11.97 9.27 -13.27
N TYR A 161 -11.72 8.42 -14.27
CA TYR A 161 -10.91 7.19 -14.11
C TYR A 161 -9.41 7.43 -14.15
N GLY A 162 -8.97 8.61 -14.59
CA GLY A 162 -7.57 8.95 -14.75
C GLY A 162 -6.82 9.13 -13.44
N SER A 163 -5.50 9.25 -13.57
CA SER A 163 -4.53 9.54 -12.52
C SER A 163 -3.55 10.58 -13.04
N THR A 164 -3.11 11.47 -12.16
CA THR A 164 -2.00 12.40 -12.39
C THR A 164 -0.67 11.66 -12.34
N LEU A 165 -0.55 10.69 -11.44
CA LEU A 165 0.63 9.84 -11.25
C LEU A 165 0.65 8.69 -12.28
N PRO A 166 1.83 8.18 -12.66
CA PRO A 166 1.94 7.04 -13.57
C PRO A 166 1.34 5.75 -12.95
N TRP A 167 0.69 4.95 -13.79
CA TRP A 167 -0.09 3.79 -13.35
C TRP A 167 0.74 2.60 -12.93
N ASP A 168 1.78 2.26 -13.70
CA ASP A 168 2.53 1.02 -13.57
C ASP A 168 3.95 1.25 -14.08
N VAL A 169 4.90 1.36 -13.16
CA VAL A 169 6.29 1.71 -13.46
C VAL A 169 7.26 0.89 -12.63
N VAL A 170 8.47 0.71 -13.18
CA VAL A 170 9.58 0.09 -12.46
C VAL A 170 10.50 1.18 -11.93
N LEU A 171 10.65 1.22 -10.62
CA LEU A 171 11.53 2.11 -9.89
C LEU A 171 12.87 1.43 -9.63
N GLN A 172 13.94 2.21 -9.66
CA GLN A 172 15.26 1.85 -9.18
C GLN A 172 15.52 2.49 -7.82
N LYS A 173 16.18 1.77 -6.91
CA LYS A 173 16.64 2.34 -5.65
C LYS A 173 17.82 3.31 -5.91
N LEU A 174 17.81 4.47 -5.24
CA LEU A 174 18.93 5.43 -5.26
C LEU A 174 19.97 5.11 -4.18
#